data_AF-A0A4Y2MEF3-F1
#
_entry.id   AF-A0A4Y2MEF3-F1
#
_cell.length_a   1.000
_cell.length_b   1.000
_cell.length_c   1.000
_cell.angle_alpha   90.00
_cell.angle_beta   90.00
_cell.angle_gamma   90.00
#
_symmetry.space_group_name_H-M   'P 1'
#
loop_
_entity.id
_entity.type
_entity.pdbx_description
1 polymer ?
#
loop_
_entity_poly.entity_id
_entity_poly.type
_entity_poly.pdbx_seq_one_letter_code
_entity_poly.pdbx_strand_id
1 'polypeptide(L)'
;MTLKLIERNPLRFKLVRGISCLSPNILISASSSFCVQKIKIALDTFVDCHQMTEVTADKVKSEFCKFFASPHVKKEMLEFKHESERLDVFYSSLMVKNTNYQNLFMFVKNVLIMSHGNAAVESVFSINKAVLTENMQERSVIDLRTVDDAVSNSGGLFKVDITKEMILAARNAHSCYHEEIKSKTLIEKKSEE
;
A
#
# COMPACT_ATOMS: atom_id res chain seq x y z
N MET A 1 24.82 22.96 1.33
CA MET A 1 23.36 22.73 1.32
C MET A 1 22.89 21.80 0.18
N THR A 2 23.71 21.56 -0.86
CA THR A 2 23.38 20.75 -2.05
C THR A 2 23.52 19.23 -1.87
N LEU A 3 24.48 18.75 -1.07
CA LEU A 3 24.71 17.30 -0.90
C LEU A 3 23.53 16.57 -0.23
N LYS A 4 22.95 17.15 0.84
CA LYS A 4 21.77 16.58 1.52
C LYS A 4 20.53 16.54 0.62
N LEU A 5 20.41 17.48 -0.32
CA LEU A 5 19.33 17.51 -1.30
C LEU A 5 19.49 16.38 -2.33
N ILE A 6 20.70 16.17 -2.83
CA ILE A 6 21.03 15.08 -3.75
C ILE A 6 20.86 13.71 -3.07
N GLU A 7 21.26 13.61 -1.82
CA GLU A 7 21.15 12.38 -1.04
C GLU A 7 19.70 11.93 -0.83
N ARG A 8 18.80 12.90 -0.60
CA ARG A 8 17.36 12.68 -0.42
C ARG A 8 16.55 12.68 -1.72
N ASN A 9 17.19 12.93 -2.87
CA ASN A 9 16.49 13.02 -4.14
C ASN A 9 16.05 11.62 -4.62
N PRO A 10 14.74 11.38 -4.85
CA PRO A 10 14.24 10.10 -5.36
C PRO A 10 14.85 9.70 -6.71
N LEU A 11 15.24 10.68 -7.54
CA LEU A 11 15.86 10.44 -8.84
C LEU A 11 17.27 9.83 -8.76
N ARG A 12 17.88 9.78 -7.57
CA ARG A 12 19.13 9.04 -7.36
C ARG A 12 18.93 7.55 -7.64
N PHE A 13 17.77 7.00 -7.30
CA PHE A 13 17.47 5.58 -7.45
C PHE A 13 17.27 5.20 -8.92
N LYS A 14 17.96 4.12 -9.35
CA LYS A 14 17.83 3.58 -10.72
C LYS A 14 16.39 3.18 -11.01
N LEU A 15 15.74 2.53 -10.05
CA LEU A 15 14.35 2.11 -10.17
C LEU A 15 13.41 3.28 -10.44
N VAL A 16 13.47 4.35 -9.63
CA VAL A 16 12.62 5.55 -9.79
C VAL A 16 12.81 6.18 -11.17
N ARG A 17 14.06 6.25 -11.65
CA ARG A 17 14.36 6.73 -13.00
C ARG A 17 13.79 5.79 -14.08
N GLY A 18 13.80 4.49 -13.87
CA GLY A 18 13.27 3.49 -14.81
C GLY A 18 11.75 3.53 -14.91
N ILE A 19 11.04 3.52 -13.78
CA ILE A 19 9.57 3.50 -13.73
C ILE A 19 8.91 4.79 -14.25
N SER A 20 9.68 5.87 -14.45
CA SER A 20 9.17 7.10 -15.07
C SER A 20 8.53 6.89 -16.44
N CYS A 21 8.89 5.82 -17.16
CA CYS A 21 8.24 5.44 -18.41
C CYS A 21 6.79 4.96 -18.25
N LEU A 22 6.28 4.78 -17.02
CA LEU A 22 4.88 4.47 -16.74
C LEU A 22 4.04 5.74 -16.52
N SER A 23 4.60 6.94 -16.73
CA SER A 23 3.80 8.16 -16.72
C SER A 23 3.17 8.38 -18.10
N PRO A 24 1.84 8.54 -18.21
CA PRO A 24 1.17 8.83 -19.49
C PRO A 24 1.78 10.04 -20.23
N ASN A 25 2.11 11.11 -19.51
CA ASN A 25 2.76 12.30 -20.07
C ASN A 25 4.13 12.01 -20.71
N ILE A 26 4.94 11.16 -20.07
CA ILE A 26 6.26 10.76 -20.60
C ILE A 26 6.07 9.82 -21.79
N LEU A 27 5.08 8.93 -21.73
CA LEU A 27 4.76 8.01 -22.83
C LEU A 27 4.30 8.74 -24.10
N ILE A 28 3.60 9.87 -23.95
CA ILE A 28 3.15 10.71 -25.08
C ILE A 28 4.30 11.52 -25.67
N SER A 29 5.15 12.10 -24.81
CA SER A 29 6.20 13.06 -25.23
C SER A 29 7.52 12.41 -25.65
N ALA A 30 7.82 11.20 -25.17
CA ALA A 30 9.09 10.54 -25.42
C ALA A 30 9.04 9.58 -26.62
N SER A 31 10.22 9.31 -27.20
CA SER A 31 10.37 8.31 -28.24
C SER A 31 10.19 6.89 -27.69
N SER A 32 9.72 5.97 -28.54
CA SER A 32 9.57 4.56 -28.18
C SER A 32 10.87 3.94 -27.65
N SER A 33 12.01 4.33 -28.20
CA SER A 33 13.32 3.82 -27.78
C SER A 33 13.69 4.26 -26.36
N PHE A 34 13.36 5.50 -26.00
CA PHE A 34 13.59 6.03 -24.65
C PHE A 34 12.79 5.25 -23.60
N CYS A 35 11.49 5.03 -23.82
CA CYS A 35 10.66 4.28 -22.88
C CYS A 35 11.11 2.82 -22.72
N VAL A 36 11.56 2.18 -23.79
CA VAL A 36 12.08 0.80 -23.74
C VAL A 36 13.40 0.72 -22.95
N GLN A 37 14.29 1.70 -23.08
CA GLN A 37 15.51 1.74 -22.26
C GLN A 37 15.18 1.95 -20.78
N LYS A 38 14.21 2.81 -20.49
CA LYS A 38 13.78 3.13 -19.12
C LYS A 38 13.14 1.92 -18.43
N ILE A 39 12.23 1.22 -19.10
CA ILE A 39 11.65 0.01 -18.51
C ILE A 39 12.70 -1.09 -18.32
N LYS A 40 13.68 -1.20 -19.22
CA LYS A 40 14.80 -2.13 -19.05
C LYS A 40 15.55 -1.87 -17.74
N ILE A 41 15.90 -0.62 -17.45
CA ILE A 41 16.56 -0.25 -16.18
C ILE A 41 15.72 -0.67 -14.97
N ALA A 42 14.40 -0.50 -15.03
CA ALA A 42 13.50 -0.91 -13.95
C ALA A 42 13.49 -2.44 -13.78
N LEU A 43 13.39 -3.19 -14.89
CA LEU A 43 13.38 -4.65 -14.88
C LEU A 43 14.70 -5.24 -14.39
N ASP A 44 15.83 -4.70 -14.86
CA ASP A 44 17.17 -5.10 -14.40
C ASP A 44 17.27 -4.92 -12.88
N THR A 45 16.73 -3.81 -12.33
CA THR A 45 16.71 -3.57 -10.88
C THR A 45 15.84 -4.61 -10.13
N PHE A 46 14.70 -5.03 -10.69
CA PHE A 46 13.86 -6.06 -10.08
C PHE A 46 14.51 -7.44 -10.11
N VAL A 47 15.25 -7.76 -11.17
CA VAL A 47 16.05 -8.99 -11.28
C VAL A 47 17.19 -8.97 -10.24
N ASP A 48 17.94 -7.87 -10.15
CA ASP A 48 19.01 -7.70 -9.16
C ASP A 48 18.51 -7.88 -7.73
N CYS A 49 17.29 -7.38 -7.44
CA CYS A 49 16.64 -7.52 -6.13
C CYS A 49 15.90 -8.85 -5.92
N HIS A 50 16.06 -9.83 -6.84
CA HIS A 50 15.44 -11.15 -6.78
C HIS A 50 13.90 -11.11 -6.69
N GLN A 51 13.28 -10.02 -7.15
CA GLN A 51 11.82 -9.84 -7.15
C GLN A 51 11.17 -10.45 -8.40
N MET A 52 11.97 -10.74 -9.45
CA MET A 52 11.52 -11.45 -10.65
C MET A 52 12.70 -12.20 -11.31
N THR A 53 12.38 -13.16 -12.18
CA THR A 53 13.36 -13.87 -13.00
C THR A 53 13.64 -13.14 -14.32
N GLU A 54 14.82 -13.35 -14.91
CA GLU A 54 15.18 -12.81 -16.22
C GLU A 54 14.17 -13.18 -17.31
N VAL A 55 13.70 -14.44 -17.31
CA VAL A 55 12.68 -14.92 -18.25
C VAL A 55 11.37 -14.12 -18.12
N THR A 56 10.99 -13.75 -16.89
CA THR A 56 9.79 -12.94 -16.66
C THR A 56 10.02 -11.50 -17.08
N ALA A 57 11.20 -10.94 -16.81
CA ALA A 57 11.58 -9.60 -17.26
C ALA A 57 11.51 -9.46 -18.79
N ASP A 58 12.00 -10.44 -19.54
CA ASP A 58 11.92 -10.44 -21.00
C ASP A 58 10.47 -10.50 -21.51
N LYS A 59 9.62 -11.28 -20.85
CA LYS A 59 8.17 -11.30 -21.15
C LYS A 59 7.54 -9.93 -20.90
N VAL A 60 7.80 -9.32 -19.74
CA VAL A 60 7.28 -7.98 -19.40
C VAL A 60 7.73 -6.94 -20.44
N LYS A 61 9.00 -6.97 -20.85
CA LYS A 61 9.53 -6.07 -21.87
C LYS A 61 8.84 -6.25 -23.23
N SER A 62 8.63 -7.50 -23.65
CA SER A 62 7.91 -7.82 -24.89
C SER A 62 6.45 -7.33 -24.85
N GLU A 63 5.77 -7.59 -23.73
CA GLU A 63 4.40 -7.13 -23.49
C GLU A 63 4.32 -5.60 -23.47
N PHE A 64 5.28 -4.92 -22.85
CA PHE A 64 5.36 -3.46 -22.83
C PHE A 64 5.51 -2.86 -24.23
N CYS A 65 6.39 -3.42 -25.07
CA CYS A 65 6.53 -2.96 -26.45
C CYS A 65 5.21 -3.10 -27.23
N LYS A 66 4.49 -4.21 -27.05
CA LYS A 66 3.17 -4.42 -27.68
C LYS A 66 2.10 -3.47 -27.14
N PHE A 67 2.10 -3.26 -25.82
CA PHE A 67 1.18 -2.33 -25.15
C PHE A 67 1.38 -0.90 -25.67
N PHE A 68 2.63 -0.45 -25.76
CA PHE A 68 2.98 0.87 -26.27
C PHE A 68 2.71 1.04 -27.76
N ALA A 69 2.88 -0.01 -28.56
CA ALA A 69 2.59 0.02 -29.99
C ALA A 69 1.08 0.11 -30.29
N SER A 70 0.22 -0.26 -29.34
CA SER A 70 -1.24 -0.28 -29.53
C SER A 70 -1.81 1.14 -29.71
N PRO A 71 -2.52 1.41 -30.82
CA PRO A 71 -3.11 2.73 -31.08
C PRO A 71 -4.21 3.08 -30.07
N HIS A 72 -4.96 2.08 -29.57
CA HIS A 72 -5.96 2.27 -28.53
C HIS A 72 -5.33 2.80 -27.24
N VAL A 73 -4.22 2.20 -26.81
CA VAL A 73 -3.50 2.62 -25.60
C VAL A 73 -3.01 4.06 -25.76
N LYS A 74 -2.44 4.42 -26.92
CA LYS A 74 -1.99 5.79 -27.16
C LYS A 74 -3.11 6.82 -27.08
N LYS A 75 -4.30 6.48 -27.59
CA LYS A 75 -5.47 7.35 -27.51
C LYS A 75 -5.91 7.55 -26.05
N GLU A 76 -6.07 6.47 -25.30
CA GLU A 76 -6.46 6.51 -23.88
C GLU A 76 -5.43 7.29 -23.04
N MET A 77 -4.15 7.18 -23.35
CA MET A 77 -3.09 7.94 -22.68
C MET A 77 -3.23 9.46 -22.92
N LEU A 78 -3.60 9.88 -24.14
CA LEU A 78 -3.82 11.29 -24.46
C LEU A 78 -5.05 11.87 -23.77
N GLU A 79 -6.07 11.04 -23.52
CA GLU A 79 -7.30 11.44 -22.84
C GLU A 79 -7.16 11.42 -21.31
N PHE A 80 -6.14 10.75 -20.78
CA PHE A 80 -5.88 10.62 -19.34
C PHE A 80 -5.65 11.98 -18.67
N LYS A 81 -6.41 12.25 -17.60
CA LYS A 81 -6.32 13.47 -16.80
C LYS A 81 -5.87 13.17 -15.39
N HIS A 82 -4.64 13.59 -15.05
CA HIS A 82 -4.04 13.38 -13.72
C HIS A 82 -4.87 13.94 -12.54
N GLU A 83 -5.70 14.97 -12.78
CA GLU A 83 -6.49 15.64 -11.74
C GLU A 83 -7.78 14.89 -11.40
N SER A 84 -8.35 14.17 -12.35
CA SER A 84 -9.65 13.51 -12.21
C SER A 84 -9.56 11.99 -12.18
N GLU A 85 -8.46 11.40 -12.67
CA GLU A 85 -8.32 9.97 -12.83
C GLU A 85 -7.15 9.38 -12.05
N ARG A 86 -7.44 8.25 -11.40
CA ARG A 86 -6.47 7.47 -10.65
C ARG A 86 -5.64 6.59 -11.58
N LEU A 87 -4.31 6.68 -11.46
CA LEU A 87 -3.37 5.96 -12.33
C LEU A 87 -3.48 4.44 -12.21
N ASP A 88 -3.75 3.92 -11.02
CA ASP A 88 -3.93 2.48 -10.78
C ASP A 88 -5.23 1.95 -11.43
N VAL A 89 -6.32 2.71 -11.33
CA VAL A 89 -7.59 2.38 -11.98
C VAL A 89 -7.42 2.39 -13.50
N PHE A 90 -6.76 3.41 -14.04
CA PHE A 90 -6.45 3.55 -15.46
C PHE A 90 -5.63 2.37 -16.01
N TYR A 91 -4.54 1.98 -15.35
CA TYR A 91 -3.77 0.82 -15.80
C TYR A 91 -4.55 -0.50 -15.67
N SER A 92 -5.36 -0.64 -14.62
CA SER A 92 -6.20 -1.83 -14.44
C SER A 92 -7.24 -1.97 -15.55
N SER A 93 -7.88 -0.88 -15.98
CA SER A 93 -8.92 -0.90 -17.02
C SER A 93 -8.35 -1.33 -18.39
N LEU A 94 -7.10 -0.92 -18.69
CA LEU A 94 -6.41 -1.23 -19.94
C LEU A 94 -5.83 -2.65 -20.00
N MET A 95 -5.34 -3.18 -18.86
CA MET A 95 -4.57 -4.42 -18.86
C MET A 95 -5.33 -5.64 -18.33
N VAL A 96 -6.27 -5.48 -17.39
CA VAL A 96 -6.96 -6.62 -16.74
C VAL A 96 -7.76 -7.46 -17.74
N LYS A 97 -8.40 -6.81 -18.72
CA LYS A 97 -9.23 -7.49 -19.72
C LYS A 97 -8.41 -8.23 -20.78
N ASN A 98 -7.11 -7.96 -20.89
CA ASN A 98 -6.27 -8.50 -21.94
C ASN A 98 -5.25 -9.51 -21.37
N THR A 99 -5.41 -10.78 -21.73
CA THR A 99 -4.50 -11.85 -21.32
C THR A 99 -3.07 -11.67 -21.86
N ASN A 100 -2.89 -10.83 -22.88
CA ASN A 100 -1.57 -10.55 -23.46
C ASN A 100 -0.67 -9.66 -22.60
N TYR A 101 -1.19 -9.04 -21.52
CA TYR A 101 -0.44 -8.07 -20.70
C TYR A 101 -0.35 -8.49 -19.23
N GLN A 102 -0.53 -9.77 -18.91
CA GLN A 102 -0.61 -10.22 -17.51
C GLN A 102 0.70 -10.02 -16.74
N ASN A 103 1.85 -10.29 -17.37
CA ASN A 103 3.14 -10.10 -16.70
C ASN A 103 3.42 -8.61 -16.50
N LEU A 104 3.14 -7.80 -17.52
CA LEU A 104 3.25 -6.35 -17.44
C LEU A 104 2.33 -5.77 -16.37
N PHE A 105 1.08 -6.21 -16.29
CA PHE A 105 0.14 -5.77 -15.28
C PHE A 105 0.63 -6.08 -13.86
N MET A 106 1.16 -7.30 -13.65
CA MET A 106 1.70 -7.69 -12.36
C MET A 106 2.93 -6.84 -11.97
N PHE A 107 3.80 -6.54 -12.94
CA PHE A 107 4.91 -5.62 -12.75
C PHE A 107 4.44 -4.20 -12.37
N VAL A 108 3.50 -3.62 -13.14
CA VAL A 108 2.96 -2.27 -12.89
C VAL A 108 2.28 -2.23 -11.51
N LYS A 109 1.50 -3.25 -11.17
CA LYS A 109 0.87 -3.38 -9.85
C LYS A 109 1.92 -3.36 -8.74
N ASN A 110 3.00 -4.14 -8.87
CA ASN A 110 4.09 -4.15 -7.89
C ASN A 110 4.74 -2.76 -7.74
N VAL A 111 5.00 -2.08 -8.86
CA VAL A 111 5.57 -0.72 -8.82
C VAL A 111 4.64 0.27 -8.11
N LEU A 112 3.33 0.23 -8.40
CA LEU A 112 2.36 1.16 -7.80
C LEU A 112 2.21 0.93 -6.29
N ILE A 113 2.19 -0.33 -5.83
CA ILE A 113 2.11 -0.65 -4.39
C ILE A 113 3.38 -0.33 -3.61
N MET A 114 4.56 -0.36 -4.25
CA MET A 114 5.84 -0.06 -3.56
C MET A 114 5.88 1.36 -2.99
N SER A 115 5.20 2.31 -3.61
CA SER A 115 5.12 3.70 -3.12
C SER A 115 4.36 3.83 -1.80
N HIS A 116 3.56 2.83 -1.43
CA HIS A 116 2.73 2.84 -0.23
C HIS A 116 3.37 2.21 1.01
N GLY A 117 4.63 1.74 0.92
CA GLY A 117 5.32 0.99 1.98
C GLY A 117 5.34 1.66 3.36
N ASN A 118 5.27 2.99 3.41
CA ASN A 118 5.14 3.75 4.67
C ASN A 118 3.83 4.52 4.82
N ALA A 119 3.04 4.71 3.77
CA ALA A 119 1.82 5.53 3.87
C ALA A 119 0.77 4.87 4.78
N ALA A 120 0.62 3.55 4.68
CA ALA A 120 -0.29 2.79 5.56
C ALA A 120 0.21 2.83 7.01
N VAL A 121 1.50 2.60 7.24
CA VAL A 121 2.10 2.60 8.58
C VAL A 121 2.06 4.00 9.21
N GLU A 122 2.38 5.06 8.47
CA GLU A 122 2.28 6.46 8.92
C GLU A 122 0.82 6.88 9.15
N SER A 123 -0.12 6.42 8.33
CA SER A 123 -1.55 6.63 8.59
C SER A 123 -2.01 5.91 9.86
N VAL A 124 -1.55 4.68 10.11
CA VAL A 124 -1.84 3.93 11.34
C VAL A 124 -1.18 4.61 12.54
N PHE A 125 0.02 5.17 12.42
CA PHE A 125 0.60 6.00 13.49
C PHE A 125 -0.21 7.27 13.75
N SER A 126 -0.72 7.94 12.71
CA SER A 126 -1.56 9.13 12.89
C SER A 126 -2.92 8.80 13.50
N ILE A 127 -3.52 7.67 13.12
CA ILE A 127 -4.78 7.18 13.69
C ILE A 127 -4.56 6.75 15.14
N ASN A 128 -3.50 5.99 15.41
CA ASN A 128 -3.13 5.59 16.77
C ASN A 128 -2.85 6.82 17.64
N LYS A 129 -2.23 7.87 17.10
CA LYS A 129 -2.01 9.13 17.84
C LYS A 129 -3.31 9.78 18.31
N ALA A 130 -4.42 9.61 17.59
CA ALA A 130 -5.72 10.11 18.02
C ALA A 130 -6.32 9.28 19.18
N VAL A 131 -5.94 8.00 19.28
CA VAL A 131 -6.41 7.06 20.32
C VAL A 131 -5.46 7.01 21.53
N LEU A 132 -4.20 7.42 21.37
CA LEU A 132 -3.16 7.36 22.39
C LEU A 132 -3.33 8.46 23.45
N THR A 133 -3.36 8.03 24.71
CA THR A 133 -3.35 8.85 25.93
C THR A 133 -2.10 8.48 26.73
N GLU A 134 -1.60 9.41 27.56
CA GLU A 134 -0.42 9.16 28.40
C GLU A 134 -0.65 7.95 29.34
N ASN A 135 0.38 7.12 29.51
CA ASN A 135 0.40 5.95 30.41
C ASN A 135 -0.56 4.79 30.08
N MET A 136 -0.93 4.59 28.82
CA MET A 136 -1.66 3.38 28.42
C MET A 136 -0.75 2.15 28.28
N GLN A 137 -1.25 1.00 28.72
CA GLN A 137 -0.62 -0.29 28.46
C GLN A 137 -0.89 -0.72 27.01
N GLU A 138 0.04 -1.49 26.42
CA GLU A 138 -0.08 -2.00 25.04
C GLU A 138 -1.44 -2.68 24.78
N ARG A 139 -1.90 -3.51 25.72
CA ARG A 139 -3.18 -4.21 25.63
C ARG A 139 -4.36 -3.25 25.49
N SER A 140 -4.37 -2.18 26.30
CA SER A 140 -5.41 -1.15 26.23
C SER A 140 -5.43 -0.41 24.89
N VAL A 141 -4.25 -0.20 24.28
CA VAL A 141 -4.15 0.42 22.95
C VAL A 141 -4.74 -0.50 21.88
N ILE A 142 -4.44 -1.80 21.93
CA ILE A 142 -5.00 -2.81 21.00
C ILE A 142 -6.52 -2.88 21.13
N ASP A 143 -7.04 -2.92 22.35
CA ASP A 143 -8.48 -3.01 22.62
C ASP A 143 -9.22 -1.76 22.13
N LEU A 144 -8.70 -0.56 22.42
CA LEU A 144 -9.28 0.71 21.93
C LEU A 144 -9.27 0.78 20.41
N ARG A 145 -8.19 0.34 19.77
CA ARG A 145 -8.10 0.33 18.30
C ARG A 145 -9.10 -0.62 17.67
N THR A 146 -9.31 -1.78 18.30
CA THR A 146 -10.31 -2.76 17.86
C THR A 146 -11.71 -2.17 17.88
N VAL A 147 -12.05 -1.41 18.94
CA VAL A 147 -13.33 -0.71 19.04
C VAL A 147 -13.46 0.37 17.96
N ASP A 148 -12.43 1.20 17.78
CA ASP A 148 -12.42 2.28 16.80
C ASP A 148 -12.58 1.78 15.35
N ASP A 149 -11.92 0.67 15.01
CA ASP A 149 -12.06 0.00 13.71
C ASP A 149 -13.47 -0.58 13.51
N ALA A 150 -14.07 -1.17 14.55
CA ALA A 150 -15.44 -1.69 14.48
C ALA A 150 -16.48 -0.56 14.27
N VAL A 151 -16.31 0.57 14.97
CA VAL A 151 -17.17 1.74 14.82
C VAL A 151 -17.01 2.37 13.43
N SER A 152 -15.77 2.49 12.95
CA SER A 152 -15.45 3.03 11.63
C SER A 152 -16.03 2.15 10.51
N ASN A 153 -15.89 0.83 10.61
CA ASN A 153 -16.47 -0.12 9.66
C ASN A 153 -18.00 -0.09 9.65
N SER A 154 -18.63 0.21 10.78
CA SER A 154 -20.09 0.38 10.88
C SER A 154 -20.58 1.68 10.23
N GLY A 155 -19.66 2.56 9.80
CA GLY A 155 -19.98 3.85 9.17
C GLY A 155 -20.28 4.97 10.17
N GLY A 156 -19.76 4.84 11.40
CA GLY A 156 -19.85 5.84 12.46
C GLY A 156 -20.66 5.39 13.68
N LEU A 157 -20.53 6.16 14.77
CA LEU A 157 -21.03 5.80 16.10
C LEU A 157 -22.55 5.56 16.16
N PHE A 158 -23.33 6.28 15.34
CA PHE A 158 -24.79 6.15 15.29
C PHE A 158 -25.31 4.94 14.50
N LYS A 159 -24.43 4.26 13.77
CA LYS A 159 -24.78 3.10 12.92
C LYS A 159 -24.36 1.76 13.54
N VAL A 160 -23.80 1.79 14.74
CA VAL A 160 -23.41 0.57 15.45
C VAL A 160 -24.63 -0.05 16.10
N ASP A 161 -24.99 -1.25 15.67
CA ASP A 161 -26.09 -2.01 16.28
C ASP A 161 -25.68 -2.51 17.67
N ILE A 162 -26.39 -2.06 18.70
CA ILE A 162 -26.13 -2.47 20.09
C ILE A 162 -26.75 -3.84 20.33
N THR A 163 -25.91 -4.87 20.42
CA THR A 163 -26.36 -6.23 20.69
C THR A 163 -26.62 -6.47 22.18
N LYS A 164 -27.45 -7.47 22.50
CA LYS A 164 -27.70 -7.88 23.90
C LYS A 164 -26.44 -8.35 24.63
N GLU A 165 -25.50 -8.94 23.89
CA GLU A 165 -24.21 -9.40 24.40
C GLU A 165 -23.34 -8.22 24.84
N MET A 166 -23.31 -7.13 24.07
CA MET A 166 -22.58 -5.91 24.47
C MET A 166 -23.14 -5.31 25.75
N ILE A 167 -24.47 -5.30 25.92
CA ILE A 167 -25.13 -4.81 27.14
C ILE A 167 -24.75 -5.70 28.34
N LEU A 168 -24.75 -7.02 28.16
CA LEU A 168 -24.35 -7.96 29.21
C LEU A 168 -22.87 -7.81 29.58
N ALA A 169 -21.99 -7.68 28.58
CA ALA A 169 -20.56 -7.46 28.78
C ALA A 169 -20.31 -6.15 29.55
N ALA A 170 -20.99 -5.06 29.20
CA ALA A 170 -20.90 -3.79 29.91
C ALA A 170 -21.35 -3.90 31.37
N ARG A 171 -22.43 -4.63 31.65
CA ARG A 171 -22.92 -4.87 33.02
C ARG A 171 -21.92 -5.69 33.85
N ASN A 172 -21.23 -6.64 33.23
CA ASN A 172 -20.29 -7.53 33.90
C ASN A 172 -18.86 -6.99 33.94
N ALA A 173 -18.57 -5.87 33.26
CA ALA A 173 -17.21 -5.34 33.09
C ALA A 173 -16.43 -5.19 34.40
N HIS A 174 -17.10 -4.71 35.46
CA HIS A 174 -16.48 -4.57 36.77
C HIS A 174 -16.07 -5.93 37.37
N SER A 175 -16.93 -6.95 37.26
CA SER A 175 -16.60 -8.29 37.76
C SER A 175 -15.43 -8.89 36.99
N CYS A 176 -15.47 -8.81 35.65
CA CYS A 176 -14.40 -9.31 34.79
C CYS A 176 -13.05 -8.63 35.09
N TYR A 177 -13.06 -7.31 35.35
CA TYR A 177 -11.85 -6.58 35.72
C TYR A 177 -11.23 -7.11 37.02
N HIS A 178 -12.03 -7.34 38.06
CA HIS A 178 -11.54 -7.89 39.33
C HIS A 178 -11.01 -9.32 39.18
N GLU A 179 -11.63 -10.14 38.34
CA GLU A 179 -11.13 -11.47 38.01
C GLU A 179 -9.79 -11.42 37.25
N GLU A 180 -9.63 -10.47 36.34
CA GLU A 180 -8.37 -10.28 35.61
C GLU A 180 -7.24 -9.80 36.54
N ILE A 181 -7.50 -8.89 37.48
CA ILE A 181 -6.51 -8.48 38.49
C ILE A 181 -6.08 -9.67 39.37
N LYS A 182 -7.05 -10.46 39.83
CA LYS A 182 -6.76 -11.64 40.66
C LYS A 182 -5.91 -12.66 39.90
N SER A 183 -6.20 -12.89 38.62
CA SER A 183 -5.38 -13.81 37.81
C SER A 183 -3.98 -13.28 37.55
N LYS A 184 -3.80 -11.99 37.25
CA LYS A 184 -2.48 -11.36 37.10
C LYS A 184 -1.62 -11.46 38.37
N THR A 185 -2.20 -11.12 39.51
CA THR A 185 -1.49 -11.21 40.81
C THR A 185 -1.14 -12.65 41.20
N LEU A 186 -1.92 -13.66 40.79
CA LEU A 186 -1.58 -15.07 40.98
C LEU A 186 -0.45 -15.54 40.04
N ILE A 187 -0.40 -15.01 38.81
CA ILE A 187 0.65 -15.33 37.84
C ILE A 187 1.98 -14.72 38.28
N GLU A 188 1.97 -13.46 38.73
CA GLU A 188 3.16 -12.77 39.24
C GLU A 188 3.77 -13.51 40.45
N LYS A 189 2.94 -13.93 41.41
CA LYS A 189 3.40 -14.73 42.56
C LYS A 189 4.00 -16.08 42.17
N LYS A 190 3.52 -16.71 41.09
CA LYS A 190 4.08 -17.98 40.59
C LYS A 190 5.35 -17.81 39.78
N SER A 191 5.63 -16.60 39.27
CA SER A 191 6.88 -16.32 38.55
C SER A 191 8.03 -15.89 39.47
N GLU A 192 7.74 -15.61 40.74
CA GLU A 192 8.72 -15.25 41.77
C GLU A 192 9.19 -16.45 42.63
N GLU A 193 8.55 -17.61 42.47
CA GLU A 193 8.95 -18.92 43.02
C GLU A 193 9.81 -19.73 42.03
#